data_AF-A0A074Z332-F1
#
_entry.id   AF-A0A074Z332-F1
#
_cell.length_a   1.000
_cell.length_b   1.000
_cell.length_c   1.000
_cell.angle_alpha   90.00
_cell.angle_beta   90.00
_cell.angle_gamma   90.00
#
_symmetry.space_group_name_H-M   'P 1'
#
loop_
_entity.id
_entity.type
_entity.pdbx_description
1 polymer ?
#
loop_
_entity_poly.entity_id
_entity_poly.type
_entity_poly.pdbx_seq_one_letter_code
_entity_poly.pdbx_strand_id
1 'polypeptide(L)'
;MYPPNTAAIRRQVCQQTPSATPNPPCLSCVFIQGTECNPYRGGQCDVFALEDDTGRKVAMRVFHDGGESSSYLLSYELKYRQEIEQLQIEHFAKVVSFSETGNELIGSPFVCLGWRESH
;
A
#
# COMPACT_ATOMS: atom_id res chain seq x y z
N MET A 1 -15.31 -3.70 14.43
CA MET A 1 -14.24 -3.28 13.51
C MET A 1 -13.91 -1.83 13.83
N TYR A 2 -12.68 -1.53 14.24
CA TYR A 2 -12.21 -0.15 14.36
C TYR A 2 -12.05 0.43 12.95
N PRO A 3 -12.37 1.71 12.72
CA PRO A 3 -12.11 2.35 11.44
C PRO A 3 -10.61 2.29 11.14
N PRO A 4 -10.20 2.07 9.87
CA PRO A 4 -8.80 2.04 9.50
C PRO A 4 -8.13 3.37 9.88
N ASN A 5 -6.93 3.29 10.45
CA ASN A 5 -6.18 4.47 10.85
C ASN A 5 -5.61 5.17 9.60
N THR A 6 -6.44 6.01 8.97
CA THR A 6 -6.09 6.74 7.74
C THR A 6 -4.89 7.67 7.91
N ALA A 7 -4.63 8.18 9.12
CA ALA A 7 -3.43 8.93 9.42
C ALA A 7 -2.17 8.05 9.34
N ALA A 8 -2.24 6.82 9.86
CA ALA A 8 -1.16 5.85 9.75
C ALA A 8 -0.91 5.41 8.30
N ILE A 9 -1.98 5.17 7.52
CA ILE A 9 -1.90 4.83 6.09
C ILE A 9 -1.22 5.95 5.30
N ARG A 10 -1.68 7.20 5.49
CA ARG A 10 -1.07 8.37 4.84
C ARG A 10 0.41 8.48 5.18
N ARG A 11 0.74 8.37 6.48
CA ARG A 11 2.12 8.44 6.97
C ARG A 11 3.00 7.37 6.36
N GLN A 12 2.50 6.13 6.29
CA GLN A 12 3.22 5.01 5.69
C GLN A 12 3.54 5.27 4.21
N VAL A 13 2.61 5.86 3.45
CA VAL A 13 2.83 6.11 2.02
C VAL A 13 3.83 7.25 1.77
N CYS A 14 3.70 8.45 2.37
CA CYS A 14 4.72 9.48 2.05
C CYS A 14 6.09 9.23 2.68
N GLN A 15 6.23 8.33 3.66
CA GLN A 15 7.57 7.90 4.09
C GLN A 15 8.32 7.11 2.99
N GLN A 16 7.61 6.60 1.98
CA GLN A 16 8.18 5.86 0.85
C GLN A 16 8.52 6.76 -0.34
N THR A 17 8.26 8.07 -0.24
CA THR A 17 8.66 9.02 -1.29
C THR A 17 10.09 9.46 -1.01
N PRO A 18 11.02 9.33 -1.98
CA PRO A 18 12.32 9.96 -1.89
C PRO A 18 12.18 11.47 -2.03
N SER A 19 11.64 12.15 -1.01
CA SER A 19 11.57 13.60 -0.96
C SER A 19 12.98 14.16 -0.81
N ALA A 20 13.41 15.01 -1.74
CA ALA A 20 14.73 15.66 -1.74
C ALA A 20 14.91 16.70 -0.62
N THR A 21 13.92 16.88 0.26
CA THR A 21 13.99 17.83 1.39
C THR A 21 13.33 17.28 2.66
N PRO A 22 13.94 17.49 3.84
CA PRO A 22 13.45 16.99 5.11
C PRO A 22 12.36 17.90 5.67
N ASN A 23 11.14 17.82 5.15
CA ASN A 23 9.98 18.51 5.76
C ASN A 23 9.13 17.52 6.59
N PRO A 24 8.84 17.79 7.87
CA PRO A 24 7.91 17.00 8.68
C PRO A 24 6.49 17.60 8.63
N PRO A 25 5.44 16.86 9.05
CA PRO A 25 5.13 15.48 8.68
C PRO A 25 4.54 15.43 7.27
N CYS A 26 4.60 14.23 6.69
CA CYS A 26 4.00 13.75 5.44
C CYS A 26 2.49 14.09 5.30
N LEU A 27 2.18 15.38 5.11
CA LEU A 27 0.86 15.93 4.76
C LEU A 27 0.66 16.02 3.26
N SER A 28 1.70 15.78 2.49
CA SER A 28 1.70 15.93 1.04
C SER A 28 1.07 14.75 0.31
N CYS A 29 1.01 13.54 0.90
CA CYS A 29 0.16 12.50 0.35
C CYS A 29 -1.30 12.80 0.62
N VAL A 30 -2.09 12.69 -0.44
CA VAL A 30 -3.54 12.86 -0.40
C VAL A 30 -4.20 11.54 -0.71
N PHE A 31 -5.29 11.23 -0.01
CA PHE A 31 -6.17 10.16 -0.46
C PHE A 31 -6.90 10.61 -1.72
N ILE A 32 -7.05 9.69 -2.65
CA ILE A 32 -7.79 9.90 -3.88
C ILE A 32 -8.97 8.93 -3.92
N GLN A 33 -9.94 9.22 -4.79
CA GLN A 33 -11.15 8.41 -4.97
C GLN A 33 -12.03 8.25 -3.70
N GLY A 34 -11.87 9.13 -2.70
CA GLY A 34 -12.66 9.07 -1.46
C GLY A 34 -12.34 7.88 -0.54
N THR A 35 -11.20 7.22 -0.76
CA THR A 35 -10.84 5.99 -0.04
C THR A 35 -10.47 6.20 1.43
N GLU A 36 -10.29 7.45 1.86
CA GLU A 36 -10.16 7.82 3.28
C GLU A 36 -11.46 7.63 4.06
N CYS A 37 -12.62 7.81 3.40
CA CYS A 37 -13.93 7.64 4.01
C CYS A 37 -14.49 6.24 3.74
N ASN A 38 -14.29 5.73 2.52
CA ASN A 38 -14.83 4.46 2.07
C ASN A 38 -13.78 3.68 1.27
N PRO A 39 -12.88 2.92 1.93
CA PRO A 39 -11.90 2.11 1.22
C PRO A 39 -12.57 1.04 0.36
N TYR A 40 -11.95 0.69 -0.76
CA TYR A 40 -12.43 -0.41 -1.58
C TYR A 40 -12.20 -1.75 -0.87
N ARG A 41 -13.09 -2.72 -1.12
CA ARG A 41 -12.94 -4.08 -0.60
C ARG A 41 -12.19 -4.94 -1.60
N GLY A 42 -11.01 -5.42 -1.22
CA GLY A 42 -10.15 -6.30 -2.01
C GLY A 42 -10.09 -7.70 -1.42
N GLY A 43 -11.23 -8.37 -1.28
CA GLY A 43 -11.31 -9.65 -0.56
C GLY A 43 -11.05 -9.45 0.94
N GLN A 44 -9.95 -10.01 1.44
CA GLN A 44 -9.51 -9.90 2.86
C GLN A 44 -8.75 -8.60 3.16
N CYS A 45 -8.77 -7.64 2.24
CA CYS A 45 -8.07 -6.37 2.38
C CYS A 45 -9.02 -5.18 2.26
N ASP A 46 -8.69 -4.12 2.98
CA ASP A 46 -9.12 -2.76 2.65
C ASP A 46 -8.08 -2.12 1.74
N VAL A 47 -8.56 -1.50 0.66
CA VAL A 47 -7.71 -0.88 -0.35
C VAL A 47 -7.89 0.62 -0.34
N PHE A 48 -6.78 1.31 -0.13
CA PHE A 48 -6.67 2.77 -0.13
C PHE A 48 -5.91 3.22 -1.37
N ALA A 49 -6.36 4.32 -1.96
CA ALA A 49 -5.68 4.96 -3.07
C ALA A 49 -5.12 6.29 -2.59
N LEU A 50 -3.82 6.49 -2.79
CA LEU A 50 -3.12 7.71 -2.39
C LEU A 50 -2.28 8.23 -3.55
N GLU A 51 -2.13 9.55 -3.62
CA GLU A 51 -1.18 10.22 -4.51
C GLU A 51 -0.16 10.95 -3.64
N ASP A 52 1.13 10.78 -3.93
CA ASP A 52 2.21 11.46 -3.22
C ASP A 52 2.55 12.84 -3.78
N ASP A 53 3.49 13.53 -3.15
CA ASP A 53 3.97 14.87 -3.54
C ASP A 53 4.59 14.93 -4.93
N THR A 54 5.01 13.80 -5.48
CA THR A 54 5.56 13.69 -6.83
C THR A 54 4.50 13.36 -7.88
N GLY A 55 3.23 13.23 -7.47
CA GLY A 55 2.12 12.80 -8.34
C GLY A 55 2.11 11.28 -8.59
N ARG A 56 2.95 10.51 -7.90
CA ARG A 56 2.94 9.05 -8.00
C ARG A 56 1.73 8.53 -7.23
N LYS A 57 0.87 7.79 -7.92
CA LYS A 57 -0.27 7.11 -7.30
C LYS A 57 0.12 5.71 -6.78
N VAL A 58 -0.36 5.40 -5.58
CA VAL A 58 -0.10 4.17 -4.85
C VAL A 58 -1.45 3.57 -4.40
N ALA A 59 -1.62 2.28 -4.64
CA ALA A 59 -2.69 1.48 -4.07
C ALA A 59 -2.13 0.70 -2.88
N MET A 60 -2.59 1.04 -1.68
CA MET A 60 -2.21 0.35 -0.45
C MET A 60 -3.30 -0.65 -0.05
N ARG A 61 -2.93 -1.91 0.13
CA ARG A 61 -3.81 -2.98 0.62
C ARG A 61 -3.42 -3.32 2.05
N VAL A 62 -4.37 -3.24 2.97
CA VAL A 62 -4.19 -3.60 4.39
C VAL A 62 -5.10 -4.78 4.70
N PHE A 63 -4.52 -5.86 5.21
CA PHE A 63 -5.28 -7.06 5.56
C PHE A 63 -6.16 -6.83 6.80
N HIS A 64 -7.38 -7.39 6.78
CA HIS A 64 -8.34 -7.25 7.87
C HIS A 64 -7.87 -7.93 9.17
N ASP A 65 -7.11 -9.02 9.04
CA ASP A 65 -6.51 -9.72 10.17
C ASP A 65 -4.98 -9.58 10.16
N GLY A 66 -4.40 -9.53 11.36
CA GLY A 66 -2.95 -9.60 11.58
C GLY A 66 -2.45 -11.01 11.83
N GLY A 67 -3.22 -12.03 11.44
CA GLY A 67 -2.94 -13.42 11.75
C GLY A 67 -1.96 -14.06 10.77
N GLU A 68 -1.47 -15.25 11.13
CA GLU A 68 -0.56 -16.04 10.28
C GLU A 68 -1.13 -16.30 8.88
N SER A 69 -2.46 -16.38 8.74
CA SER A 69 -3.13 -16.53 7.44
C SER A 69 -2.87 -15.36 6.50
N SER A 70 -3.03 -14.13 6.96
CA SER A 70 -2.79 -12.93 6.12
C SER A 70 -1.31 -12.77 5.80
N SER A 71 -0.43 -13.04 6.76
CA SER A 71 1.02 -13.05 6.53
C SER A 71 1.41 -14.07 5.47
N TYR A 72 0.88 -15.29 5.56
CA TYR A 72 1.14 -16.36 4.59
C TYR A 72 0.64 -15.97 3.18
N LEU A 73 -0.58 -15.46 3.07
CA LEU A 73 -1.16 -15.03 1.79
C LEU A 73 -0.33 -13.91 1.14
N LEU A 74 0.06 -12.91 1.93
CA LEU A 74 0.90 -11.83 1.44
C LEU A 74 2.28 -12.33 1.00
N SER A 75 2.91 -13.22 1.77
CA SER A 75 4.21 -13.81 1.42
C SER A 75 4.17 -14.55 0.07
N TYR A 76 3.12 -15.33 -0.16
CA TYR A 76 2.91 -16.00 -1.45
C TYR A 76 2.65 -15.00 -2.59
N GLU A 77 1.84 -13.97 -2.37
CA GLU A 77 1.63 -12.92 -3.36
C GLU A 77 2.96 -12.24 -3.74
N LEU A 78 3.79 -11.89 -2.76
CA LEU A 78 5.08 -11.24 -2.98
C LEU A 78 6.04 -12.14 -3.77
N LYS A 79 6.09 -13.43 -3.46
CA LYS A 79 6.88 -14.41 -4.22
C LYS A 79 6.47 -14.42 -5.69
N TYR A 80 5.18 -14.55 -6.00
CA TYR A 80 4.71 -14.54 -7.39
C TYR A 80 4.97 -13.22 -8.10
N ARG A 81 4.81 -12.08 -7.41
CA ARG A 81 5.14 -10.77 -7.99
C ARG A 81 6.62 -10.63 -8.31
N GLN A 82 7.50 -11.16 -7.47
CA GLN A 82 8.94 -11.19 -7.75
C GLN A 82 9.26 -12.04 -8.97
N GLU A 83 8.65 -13.22 -9.10
CA GLU A 83 8.79 -14.07 -10.28
C GLU A 83 8.28 -13.37 -11.56
N ILE A 84 7.11 -12.72 -11.49
CA ILE A 84 6.54 -11.92 -12.59
C ILE A 84 7.50 -10.80 -13.01
N GLU A 85 8.10 -10.08 -12.05
CA GLU A 85 9.05 -9.00 -12.35
C GLU A 85 10.37 -9.54 -12.95
N GLN A 86 10.88 -10.67 -12.46
CA GLN A 86 12.06 -11.34 -13.01
C GLN A 86 11.83 -11.80 -14.46
N LEU A 87 10.62 -12.26 -14.76
CA LEU A 87 10.22 -12.66 -16.11
C LEU A 87 9.85 -11.47 -17.00
N GLN A 88 9.96 -10.23 -16.49
CA GLN A 88 9.61 -9.00 -17.20
C GLN A 88 8.18 -9.01 -17.77
N ILE A 89 7.27 -9.72 -17.10
CA ILE A 89 5.88 -9.78 -17.53
C ILE A 89 5.23 -8.42 -17.27
N GLU A 90 4.76 -7.79 -18.35
CA GLU A 90 4.14 -6.48 -18.30
C GLU A 90 2.71 -6.55 -17.71
N HIS A 91 2.06 -5.40 -17.53
CA HIS A 91 0.68 -5.26 -17.01
C HIS A 91 0.46 -5.53 -15.51
N PHE A 92 1.42 -6.08 -14.76
CA PHE A 92 1.29 -6.19 -13.31
C PHE A 92 1.78 -4.92 -12.60
N ALA A 93 1.04 -4.52 -11.56
CA ALA A 93 1.45 -3.43 -10.67
C ALA A 93 2.72 -3.82 -9.88
N LYS A 94 3.71 -2.94 -9.87
CA LYS A 94 4.97 -3.15 -9.12
C LYS A 94 4.75 -3.01 -7.62
N VAL A 95 5.47 -3.79 -6.85
CA VAL A 95 5.54 -3.64 -5.39
C VAL A 95 6.42 -2.44 -5.07
N VAL A 96 5.88 -1.47 -4.33
CA VAL A 96 6.61 -0.28 -3.85
C VAL A 96 7.17 -0.56 -2.46
N SER A 97 6.37 -1.15 -1.59
CA SER A 97 6.76 -1.59 -0.25
C SER A 97 5.75 -2.59 0.30
N PHE A 98 6.09 -3.26 1.39
CA PHE A 98 5.20 -4.18 2.08
C PHE A 98 5.66 -4.38 3.53
N SER A 99 4.78 -4.98 4.34
CA SER A 99 5.17 -5.69 5.55
C SER A 99 4.29 -6.93 5.71
N GLU A 100 4.91 -8.09 5.89
CA GLU A 100 4.22 -9.37 6.09
C GLU A 100 3.56 -9.49 7.47
N THR A 101 3.97 -8.68 8.44
CA THR A 101 3.48 -8.72 9.84
C THR A 101 2.96 -7.37 10.32
N GLY A 102 2.94 -6.35 9.45
CA GLY A 102 2.66 -4.97 9.83
C GLY A 102 3.88 -4.23 10.37
N ASN A 103 3.67 -3.03 10.89
CA ASN A 103 4.69 -2.19 11.50
C ASN A 103 4.10 -1.32 12.61
N GLU A 104 4.88 -0.38 13.14
CA GLU A 104 4.46 0.53 14.24
C GLU A 104 3.24 1.40 13.89
N LEU A 105 3.01 1.68 12.60
CA LEU A 105 1.89 2.49 12.14
C LEU A 105 0.65 1.63 11.83
N ILE A 106 0.87 0.48 11.19
CA ILE A 106 -0.17 -0.41 10.69
C ILE A 106 0.11 -1.81 11.21
N GLY A 107 -0.62 -2.22 12.24
CA GLY A 107 -0.40 -3.51 12.90
C GLY A 107 -0.83 -4.75 12.10
N SER A 108 -1.37 -4.58 10.90
CA SER A 108 -1.74 -5.68 10.01
C SER A 108 -0.78 -5.80 8.83
N PRO A 109 -0.62 -6.99 8.23
CA PRO A 109 0.08 -7.16 6.97
C PRO A 109 -0.44 -6.20 5.90
N PHE A 110 0.45 -5.67 5.07
CA PHE A 110 0.09 -4.73 4.02
C PHE A 110 1.05 -4.76 2.84
N VAL A 111 0.56 -4.31 1.68
CA VAL A 111 1.37 -4.10 0.47
C VAL A 111 0.98 -2.79 -0.21
N CYS A 112 1.99 -2.02 -0.61
CA CYS A 112 1.85 -0.82 -1.43
C CYS A 112 2.23 -1.17 -2.87
N LEU A 113 1.31 -0.91 -3.80
CA LEU A 113 1.47 -1.18 -5.22
C LEU A 113 1.46 0.14 -6.01
N GLY A 114 2.38 0.30 -6.95
CA GLY A 114 2.37 1.45 -7.84
C GLY A 114 1.19 1.34 -8.83
N TRP A 115 0.53 2.46 -9.11
CA TRP A 115 -0.43 2.49 -10.22
C TRP A 115 0.29 2.26 -11.55
N ARG A 116 -0.35 1.49 -12.42
CA ARG A 116 -0.07 1.51 -13.84
C ARG A 116 -1.19 2.29 -14.50
N GLU A 117 -0.83 3.35 -15.23
CA GLU A 117 -1.79 3.97 -16.14
C GLU A 117 -2.02 3.00 -17.31
N SER A 118 -3.29 2.79 -17.67
CA SER A 118 -3.65 2.01 -18.85
C SER A 118 -3.16 2.75 -20.09
N HIS A 119 -2.17 2.18 -20.77
CA HIS A 119 -1.81 2.57 -22.13
C HIS A 119 -2.85 2.03 -23.12
#